data_AF-A0A9D0UGJ8-F1
#
_entry.id   AF-A0A9D0UGJ8-F1
#
_cell.length_a   1.000
_cell.length_b   1.000
_cell.length_c   1.000
_cell.angle_alpha   90.00
_cell.angle_beta   90.00
_cell.angle_gamma   90.00
#
_symmetry.space_group_name_H-M   'P 1'
#
loop_
_entity.id
_entity.type
_entity.pdbx_description
1 polymer ?
#
loop_
_entity_poly.entity_id
_entity_poly.type
_entity_poly.pdbx_seq_one_letter_code
_entity_poly.pdbx_strand_id
1 'polypeptide(L)' 'AGKLLRVHGALRGGTTLTYSRGNLSYKGDGTSTGLANGTFIFCSSAGAGSRGRSLVVGPTGRVRKQNITCS' A
#
# COMPACT_ATOMS: atom_id res chain seq x y z
N ALA A 1 20.51 25.89 -3.65
CA ALA A 1 19.31 25.38 -4.34
C ALA A 1 18.29 24.96 -3.30
N GLY A 2 17.11 25.59 -3.27
CA GLY A 2 16.06 25.29 -2.28
C GLY A 2 15.22 24.09 -2.72
N LYS A 3 15.06 23.09 -1.84
CA LYS A 3 14.16 21.95 -2.07
C LYS A 3 12.75 22.34 -1.65
N LEU A 4 11.80 22.36 -2.59
CA LEU A 4 10.39 22.58 -2.27
C LEU A 4 9.87 21.38 -1.47
N LEU A 5 9.42 21.61 -0.23
CA LEU A 5 8.71 20.61 0.56
C LEU A 5 7.25 20.56 0.09
N ARG A 6 6.84 19.44 -0.52
CA ARG A 6 5.43 19.21 -0.87
C ARG A 6 4.70 18.68 0.35
N VAL A 7 3.92 19.52 0.99
CA VAL A 7 3.03 19.13 2.09
C VAL A 7 1.75 18.55 1.50
N HIS A 8 1.38 17.34 1.93
CA HIS A 8 0.09 16.74 1.60
C HIS A 8 -0.90 17.04 2.74
N GLY A 9 -2.15 17.36 2.40
CA GLY A 9 -3.20 17.52 3.40
C GLY A 9 -3.47 16.24 4.18
N ALA A 10 -4.06 16.36 5.37
CA ALA A 10 -4.40 15.21 6.20
C ALA A 10 -5.32 14.21 5.45
N LEU A 11 -5.17 12.93 5.78
CA LEU A 11 -6.11 11.91 5.31
C LEU A 11 -7.51 12.23 5.83
N ARG A 12 -8.52 12.06 4.98
CA ARG A 12 -9.92 12.22 5.40
C ARG A 12 -10.25 11.13 6.44
N GLY A 13 -11.04 11.48 7.45
CA GLY A 13 -11.52 10.51 8.43
C GLY A 13 -12.27 9.36 7.73
N GLY A 14 -12.05 8.12 8.18
CA GLY A 14 -12.62 6.91 7.54
C GLY A 14 -11.78 6.33 6.41
N THR A 15 -10.58 6.85 6.16
CA THR A 15 -9.58 6.17 5.31
C THR A 15 -9.09 4.90 5.98
N THR A 16 -9.02 3.80 5.22
CA THR A 16 -8.54 2.51 5.70
C THR A 16 -7.28 2.07 4.95
N LEU A 17 -6.37 1.42 5.67
CA LEU A 17 -5.25 0.68 5.12
C LEU A 17 -5.33 -0.74 5.67
N THR A 18 -5.52 -1.71 4.80
CA THR A 18 -5.65 -3.12 5.19
C THR A 18 -4.52 -3.96 4.60
N TYR A 19 -4.02 -4.86 5.44
CA TYR A 19 -3.14 -5.95 5.06
C TYR A 19 -3.51 -7.13 5.96
N SER A 20 -3.64 -8.33 5.38
CA SER A 20 -4.13 -9.50 6.11
C SER A 20 -3.16 -10.00 7.19
N ARG A 21 -1.92 -9.48 7.20
CA ARG A 21 -0.88 -9.83 8.18
C ARG A 21 -0.42 -8.57 8.92
N GLY A 22 0.33 -8.74 10.00
CA GLY A 22 0.89 -7.62 10.76
C GLY A 22 2.14 -7.00 10.14
N ASN A 23 2.93 -7.76 9.37
CA ASN A 23 4.16 -7.26 8.75
C ASN A 23 4.54 -8.02 7.48
N LEU A 24 5.39 -7.37 6.67
CA LEU A 24 6.11 -7.97 5.57
C LEU A 24 7.60 -7.78 5.83
N SER A 25 8.36 -8.87 5.78
CA SER A 25 9.81 -8.85 6.00
C SER A 25 10.55 -9.12 4.69
N TYR A 26 11.74 -8.54 4.56
CA TYR A 26 12.64 -8.74 3.43
C TYR A 26 13.93 -9.42 3.90
N LYS A 27 14.53 -10.22 3.01
CA LYS A 27 15.87 -10.78 3.20
C LYS A 27 16.93 -9.78 2.74
N GLY A 28 18.20 -10.07 3.03
CA GLY A 28 19.34 -9.24 2.61
C GLY A 28 19.49 -9.10 1.09
N ASP A 29 18.93 -10.01 0.30
CA ASP A 29 18.92 -9.98 -1.17
C ASP A 29 17.73 -9.18 -1.76
N GLY A 30 16.87 -8.61 -0.90
CA GLY A 30 15.69 -7.86 -1.30
C GLY A 30 14.46 -8.71 -1.63
N THR A 31 14.53 -10.04 -1.58
CA THR A 31 13.36 -10.92 -1.71
C THR A 31 12.51 -10.90 -0.44
N SER A 32 11.22 -11.22 -0.55
CA SER A 32 10.36 -11.30 0.64
C SER A 32 10.64 -12.58 1.43
N THR A 33 10.49 -12.52 2.75
CA THR A 33 10.66 -13.68 3.64
C THR A 33 9.43 -14.59 3.58
N GLY A 34 9.67 -15.89 3.38
CA GLY A 34 8.63 -16.85 3.00
C GLY A 34 8.12 -16.55 1.58
N LEU A 35 7.56 -17.53 0.87
CA LEU A 35 6.99 -17.33 -0.47
C LEU A 35 5.70 -16.45 -0.45
N ALA A 36 5.60 -15.51 0.48
CA ALA A 36 4.43 -14.72 0.77
C ALA A 36 4.40 -13.48 -0.12
N ASN A 37 3.32 -13.38 -0.91
CA ASN A 37 2.93 -12.13 -1.53
C ASN A 37 2.28 -11.23 -0.47
N GLY A 38 2.58 -9.93 -0.49
CA GLY A 38 1.94 -8.93 0.36
C GLY A 38 1.01 -8.03 -0.45
N THR A 39 -0.28 -7.96 -0.13
CA THR A 39 -1.21 -7.04 -0.79
C THR A 39 -1.78 -6.06 0.23
N PHE A 40 -1.37 -4.80 0.10
CA PHE A 40 -1.88 -3.69 0.91
C PHE A 40 -2.98 -2.99 0.13
N ILE A 41 -4.12 -2.74 0.77
CA ILE A 41 -5.26 -2.05 0.17
C ILE A 41 -5.50 -0.76 0.94
N PHE A 42 -5.44 0.35 0.23
CA PHE A 42 -5.75 1.67 0.74
C PHE A 42 -7.07 2.16 0.14
N CYS A 43 -8.03 2.52 0.99
CA CYS A 43 -9.32 3.03 0.58
C CYS A 43 -9.54 4.43 1.14
N SER A 44 -9.85 5.38 0.25
CA SER A 44 -10.30 6.69 0.67
C SER A 44 -11.72 6.61 1.24
N SER A 45 -12.09 7.55 2.09
CA SER A 45 -13.24 7.52 3.01
C SER A 45 -14.64 7.57 2.36
N ALA A 46 -14.84 7.00 1.18
CA ALA A 46 -16.10 7.06 0.43
C ALA A 46 -16.88 5.73 0.40
N GLY A 47 -16.51 4.75 1.25
CA GLY A 47 -17.25 3.48 1.38
C GLY A 47 -17.06 2.52 0.20
N ALA A 48 -17.92 1.51 0.13
CA ALA A 48 -17.98 0.55 -0.97
C ALA A 48 -18.18 1.28 -2.32
N GLY A 49 -17.42 0.89 -3.35
CA GLY A 49 -17.42 1.55 -4.65
C GLY A 49 -16.47 2.74 -4.77
N SER A 50 -15.76 3.13 -3.70
CA SER A 50 -14.83 4.25 -3.74
C SER A 50 -13.51 3.92 -4.45
N ARG A 51 -12.81 4.97 -4.90
CA ARG A 51 -11.46 4.81 -5.49
C ARG A 51 -10.46 4.48 -4.39
N GLY A 52 -9.70 3.41 -4.62
CA GLY A 52 -8.61 2.95 -3.77
C GLY A 52 -7.30 2.77 -4.52
N ARG A 53 -6.27 2.40 -3.76
CA ARG A 53 -4.96 2.00 -4.28
C ARG A 53 -4.59 0.65 -3.67
N SER A 54 -4.05 -0.24 -4.49
CA SER A 54 -3.43 -1.48 -4.03
C SER A 54 -1.92 -1.41 -4.23
N LEU A 55 -1.17 -1.96 -3.27
CA LEU A 55 0.26 -2.17 -3.37
C LEU A 55 0.54 -3.66 -3.17
N VAL A 56 1.00 -4.31 -4.23
CA VAL A 56 1.31 -5.73 -4.26
C VAL A 56 2.84 -5.89 -4.22
N VAL A 57 3.33 -6.67 -3.27
CA VAL A 57 4.72 -7.11 -3.19
C VAL A 57 4.77 -8.59 -3.54
N GLY A 58 5.51 -8.93 -4.60
CA GLY A 58 5.75 -10.31 -5.00
C GLY A 58 6.93 -10.96 -4.27
N PRO A 59 7.23 -12.24 -4.54
CA PRO A 59 8.26 -13.00 -3.83
C PRO A 59 9.67 -12.43 -4.04
N THR A 60 9.89 -11.79 -5.19
CA THR A 60 11.13 -11.09 -5.53
C THR A 60 11.30 -9.75 -4.81
N GLY A 61 10.37 -9.39 -3.92
CA GLY A 61 10.30 -8.09 -3.26
C GLY A 61 9.82 -6.95 -4.17
N ARG A 62 9.55 -7.23 -5.45
CA ARG A 62 9.11 -6.22 -6.42
C ARG A 62 7.74 -5.67 -6.02
N VAL A 63 7.68 -4.35 -5.90
CA VAL A 63 6.46 -3.60 -5.57
C VAL A 63 5.72 -3.17 -6.84
N ARG A 64 4.40 -3.38 -6.87
CA ARG A 64 3.50 -2.95 -7.95
C ARG A 64 2.32 -2.18 -7.36
N LYS A 65 2.08 -0.97 -7.87
CA LYS A 65 0.93 -0.14 -7.46
C LYS A 65 -0.19 -0.25 -8.48
N GLN A 66 -1.43 -0.30 -8.02
CA GLN A 66 -2.61 -0.42 -8.86
C GLN A 66 -3.73 0.50 -8.36
N ASN A 67 -4.54 0.99 -9.29
CA ASN A 67 -5.82 1.61 -8.96
C ASN A 67 -6.84 0.49 -8.76
N ILE A 68 -7.64 0.59 -7.71
CA ILE A 68 -8.71 -0.38 -7.44
C ILE A 68 -9.99 0.36 -7.08
N THR A 69 -11.10 -0.37 -7.13
CA THR A 69 -12.35 0.03 -6.48
C THR A 69 -12.43 -0.69 -5.14
N CYS A 70 -12.68 0.05 -4.08
CA CYS A 70 -12.85 -0.48 -2.75
C CYS A 70 -14.19 -1.19 -2.64
N SER A 71 -14.19 -2.39 -2.05
CA SER A 71 -15.37 -3.20 -1.77
C SER A 71 -15.99 -2.85 -0.44
#